data_AF-A0A915XHZ2-F1
#
_entry.id   AF-A0A915XHZ2-F1
#
_cell.length_a   1.000
_cell.length_b   1.000
_cell.length_c   1.000
_cell.angle_alpha   90.00
_cell.angle_beta   90.00
_cell.angle_gamma   90.00
#
_symmetry.space_group_name_H-M   'P 1'
#
loop_
_entity.id
_entity.type
_entity.pdbx_description
1 polymer ?
#
loop_
_entity_poly.entity_id
_entity_poly.type
_entity_poly.pdbx_seq_one_letter_code
_entity_poly.pdbx_strand_id
1 'polypeptide(L)' 'MGYGDIAPATTLGQVLASIIMICGYGIIAVPTGIVSAEMVRSAGGPREERACTGCEARFHDPDAVHCKYCGEKLEAP' A
#
# COMPACT_ATOMS: atom_id res chain seq x y z
N MET A 1 -12.18 -22.00 -5.58
CA MET A 1 -12.47 -22.69 -6.85
C MET A 1 -13.06 -24.05 -6.52
N GLY A 2 -14.32 -24.30 -6.89
CA GLY A 2 -15.00 -25.57 -6.64
C GLY A 2 -14.95 -26.46 -7.87
N TYR A 3 -13.95 -27.35 -7.94
CA TYR A 3 -13.95 -28.50 -8.84
C TYR A 3 -13.87 -29.73 -7.95
N GLY A 4 -15.03 -30.18 -7.47
CA GLY A 4 -15.14 -31.22 -6.44
C GLY A 4 -14.59 -32.59 -6.80
N ASP A 5 -14.12 -32.84 -8.03
CA ASP A 5 -13.56 -34.15 -8.42
C ASP A 5 -12.74 -34.16 -9.75
N ILE A 6 -12.33 -33.00 -10.29
CA ILE A 6 -11.57 -32.93 -11.56
C ILE A 6 -10.19 -32.35 -11.25
N ALA A 7 -9.34 -33.17 -10.65
CA ALA A 7 -7.91 -32.91 -10.55
C ALA A 7 -7.19 -33.71 -11.64
N PRO A 8 -6.12 -33.18 -12.25
CA PRO A 8 -5.30 -33.98 -13.14
C PRO A 8 -4.75 -35.20 -12.36
N ALA A 9 -5.14 -36.40 -12.76
CA ALA A 9 -4.71 -37.64 -12.13
C ALA A 9 -3.28 -38.04 -12.52
N THR A 10 -2.73 -37.42 -13.57
CA THR A 10 -1.38 -37.71 -14.07
C THR A 10 -0.34 -36.82 -13.39
N THR A 11 0.84 -37.37 -13.14
CA THR A 11 1.95 -36.66 -12.49
C THR A 11 2.34 -35.39 -13.27
N LEU A 12 2.37 -35.48 -14.60
CA LEU A 12 2.62 -34.34 -15.49
C LEU A 12 1.52 -33.27 -15.36
N GLY A 13 0.26 -33.69 -15.31
CA GLY A 13 -0.87 -32.76 -15.17
C GLY A 13 -0.89 -32.05 -13.82
N GLN A 14 -0.50 -32.73 -12.73
CA GLN A 14 -0.40 -32.12 -11.40
C GLN A 14 0.69 -31.05 -11.33
N VAL A 15 1.85 -31.31 -11.96
CA VAL A 15 2.94 -30.32 -12.05
C VAL A 15 2.51 -29.10 -12.87
N LEU A 16 1.85 -29.32 -14.02
CA LEU A 16 1.34 -28.19 -14.81
C LEU A 16 0.26 -27.40 -14.08
N ALA A 17 -0.65 -28.08 -13.37
CA ALA A 17 -1.69 -27.42 -12.59
C ALA A 17 -1.12 -26.58 -11.44
N SER A 18 -0.09 -27.05 -10.74
CA SER A 18 0.54 -26.26 -9.67
C SER A 18 1.26 -25.02 -10.21
N ILE A 19 1.93 -25.12 -11.36
CA ILE A 19 2.56 -23.96 -12.02
C ILE A 19 1.51 -22.92 -12.39
N ILE A 20 0.42 -23.34 -13.05
CA ILE A 20 -0.66 -22.42 -13.47
C ILE A 20 -1.30 -21.76 -12.25
N MET A 21 -1.48 -22.48 -11.14
CA MET A 21 -2.02 -21.93 -9.90
C MET A 21 -1.11 -20.82 -9.33
N ILE A 22 0.21 -21.06 -9.26
CA ILE A 22 1.19 -20.06 -8.79
C ILE A 22 1.20 -18.84 -9.71
N CYS A 23 1.21 -19.06 -11.03
CA CYS A 23 1.14 -17.98 -12.01
C CYS A 23 -0.16 -17.17 -11.87
N GLY A 24 -1.30 -17.83 -11.68
CA GLY A 24 -2.59 -17.17 -11.49
C GLY A 24 -2.61 -16.25 -10.26
N TYR A 25 -2.06 -16.72 -9.13
CA TYR A 25 -1.90 -15.87 -7.96
C TYR A 25 -0.93 -14.70 -8.20
N GLY A 26 0.17 -14.93 -8.93
CA GLY A 26 1.10 -13.86 -9.32
C GLY A 26 0.42 -12.78 -10.17
N ILE A 27 -0.37 -13.18 -11.17
CA ILE A 27 -1.08 -12.26 -12.07
C ILE A 27 -2.10 -11.41 -11.30
N ILE A 28 -2.73 -11.94 -10.26
CA ILE A 28 -3.68 -11.18 -9.42
C ILE A 28 -2.94 -10.29 -8.41
N ALA A 29 -1.85 -10.80 -7.83
CA ALA A 29 -1.09 -10.09 -6.80
C ALA A 29 -0.36 -8.86 -7.34
N VAL A 30 0.19 -8.92 -8.56
CA VAL A 30 0.95 -7.81 -9.16
C VAL A 30 0.13 -6.53 -9.35
N PRO A 31 -1.02 -6.50 -10.05
CA PRO A 31 -1.80 -5.28 -10.23
C PRO A 31 -2.36 -4.77 -8.90
N THR A 32 -2.77 -5.67 -8.01
CA THR A 32 -3.21 -5.31 -6.65
C THR A 32 -2.06 -4.63 -5.90
N GLY A 33 -0.85 -5.18 -5.96
CA GLY A 33 0.34 -4.63 -5.31
C GLY A 33 0.72 -3.25 -5.85
N ILE A 34 0.64 -3.04 -7.16
CA ILE A 34 0.90 -1.72 -7.79
C ILE A 34 -0.12 -0.69 -7.28
N VAL A 35 -1.41 -1.03 -7.33
CA VAL A 35 -2.48 -0.11 -6.90
C VAL A 35 -2.39 0.15 -5.39
N SER A 36 -2.11 -0.87 -4.58
CA SER A 36 -1.86 -0.72 -3.14
C SER A 36 -0.68 0.19 -2.85
N ALA A 37 0.45 0.05 -3.57
CA ALA A 37 1.61 0.92 -3.40
C ALA A 37 1.27 2.38 -3.73
N GLU A 38 0.51 2.63 -4.80
CA GLU A 38 0.11 3.98 -5.18
C GLU A 38 -0.91 4.58 -4.20
N MET A 39 -1.85 3.79 -3.68
CA MET A 39 -2.77 4.22 -2.63
C MET A 39 -2.02 4.58 -1.34
N VAL A 40 -1.02 3.80 -0.93
CA VAL A 40 -0.19 4.11 0.25
C VAL A 40 0.61 5.40 0.04
N ARG A 41 1.17 5.63 -1.15
CA ARG A 41 1.85 6.89 -1.49
C ARG A 41 0.88 8.07 -1.50
N SER A 42 -0.35 7.87 -1.98
CA SER A 42 -1.39 8.90 -2.08
C SER A 42 -2.08 9.20 -0.75
N ALA A 43 -2.06 8.27 0.21
CA ALA A 43 -2.65 8.44 1.55
C ALA A 43 -1.89 9.43 2.45
N GLY A 44 -0.87 10.10 1.91
CA GLY A 44 0.02 11.02 2.62
C GLY A 44 1.23 10.26 3.13
N GLY A 45 2.43 10.76 2.80
CA GLY A 45 3.68 10.29 3.38
C GLY A 45 3.69 10.46 4.91
N PRO A 46 4.75 10.00 5.61
CA PRO A 46 4.89 10.22 7.03
C PRO A 46 4.67 11.71 7.34
N ARG A 47 3.59 12.03 8.06
CA ARG A 47 3.32 13.38 8.54
C ARG A 47 4.42 13.73 9.52
N GLU A 48 4.97 14.93 9.41
CA GLU A 48 5.99 15.32 10.36
C GLU A 48 5.38 15.51 11.75
N GLU A 49 6.00 14.87 12.73
CA GLU A 49 5.68 14.99 14.16
C GLU A 49 6.17 16.33 14.76
N ARG A 50 6.55 17.29 13.91
CA ARG A 50 6.90 18.65 14.32
C ARG A 50 5.71 19.23 15.09
N ALA A 51 5.98 19.72 16.30
CA ALA A 51 4.99 20.44 17.08
C ALA A 51 5.04 21.93 16.70
N CYS A 52 3.89 22.51 16.39
CA CYS A 52 3.77 23.95 16.19
C CYS A 52 4.18 24.69 17.48
N THR A 53 5.07 25.68 17.36
CA THR A 53 5.52 26.50 18.50
C THR A 53 4.44 27.43 19.04
N GLY A 54 3.43 27.78 18.24
CA GLY A 54 2.34 28.67 18.64
C GLY A 54 1.13 27.98 19.28
N CYS A 55 0.85 26.71 18.95
CA CYS A 55 -0.36 26.02 19.42
C CYS A 55 -0.19 24.52 19.71
N GLU A 56 1.04 24.01 19.67
CA GLU A 56 1.41 22.62 19.98
C GLU A 56 0.72 21.53 19.12
N ALA A 57 0.04 21.95 18.05
CA ALA A 57 -0.52 21.03 17.07
C ALA A 57 0.60 20.18 16.46
N ARG A 58 0.31 18.90 16.25
CA ARG A 58 1.22 17.91 15.65
C ARG A 58 0.63 17.38 14.35
N PHE A 59 1.43 16.64 13.59
CA PHE A 59 1.02 16.00 12.34
C PHE A 59 0.69 17.02 11.24
N HIS A 60 1.68 17.85 10.90
CA HIS A 60 1.60 18.74 9.75
C HIS A 60 1.88 17.98 8.46
N ASP A 61 1.30 18.45 7.35
CA ASP A 61 1.66 17.96 6.02
C ASP A 61 3.16 18.24 5.78
N PRO A 62 3.89 17.33 5.11
CA PRO A 62 5.35 17.40 5.00
C PRO A 62 5.84 18.67 4.28
N ASP A 63 5.01 19.25 3.41
CA ASP A 63 5.26 20.49 2.67
C ASP A 63 4.61 21.73 3.34
N ALA A 64 4.04 21.59 4.54
CA ALA A 64 3.40 22.70 5.23
C ALA A 64 4.43 23.75 5.71
N VAL A 65 4.26 24.99 5.26
CA VAL A 65 5.06 26.15 5.71
C VAL A 65 4.39 26.88 6.89
N HIS A 66 3.08 26.72 7.06
CA HIS A 66 2.30 27.36 8.12
C HIS A 66 1.39 26.35 8.82
N CYS A 67 1.14 26.56 10.11
CA CYS A 67 0.21 25.75 10.89
C CYS A 67 -1.23 26.00 10.45
N LYS A 68 -1.96 24.95 10.06
CA LYS A 68 -3.38 25.02 9.66
C LYS A 68 -4.35 25.42 10.78
N TYR A 69 -3.92 25.38 12.04
CA TYR A 69 -4.76 25.67 13.20
C TYR A 69 -4.58 27.10 13.71
N CYS A 70 -3.36 27.63 13.72
CA CYS A 70 -3.05 28.95 14.28
C CYS A 70 -2.37 29.93 13.31
N GLY A 71 -1.92 29.46 12.13
CA GLY A 71 -1.22 30.29 11.14
C GLY A 71 0.26 30.53 11.41
N GLU A 72 0.81 30.02 12.52
CA GLU A 72 2.24 30.16 12.88
C GLU A 72 3.15 29.53 11.82
N LYS A 73 4.31 30.13 11.58
CA LYS A 73 5.28 29.60 10.61
C LYS A 73 5.92 28.32 11.16
N LEU A 74 5.88 27.24 10.38
CA LEU A 74 6.57 26.00 10.72
C LEU A 74 8.04 26.13 10.31
N GLU A 75 8.96 25.75 11.20
CA GLU A 75 10.40 25.77 10.92
C GLU A 75 10.72 24.78 9.80
N ALA A 76 11.45 25.22 8.78
CA ALA A 76 11.87 24.37 7.67
C ALA A 76 12.77 23.21 8.18
N PRO A 77 12.73 22.02 7.53
CA PRO A 77 13.53 20.88 7.93
C PRO A 77 15.04 21.14 7.89
#